data_AF-A0A7Z8DWI8-F1
#
_entry.id   AF-A0A7Z8DWI8-F1
#
_cell.length_a   1.000
_cell.length_b   1.000
_cell.length_c   1.000
_cell.angle_alpha   90.00
_cell.angle_beta   90.00
_cell.angle_gamma   90.00
#
_symmetry.space_group_name_H-M   'P 1'
#
loop_
_entity.id
_entity.type
_entity.pdbx_description
1 polymer ?
#
loop_
_entity_poly.entity_id
_entity_poly.type
_entity_poly.pdbx_seq_one_letter_code
_entity_poly.pdbx_strand_id
1 'polypeptide(L)' 'RPLFTAAREVKTVVPVSSVTPVTPPRPLRTGEQTAALWIAPYIDNQDVYHQPSSVFFVIKPSAWGKPRIN' A
#
# COMPACT_ATOMS: atom_id res chain seq x y z
N ARG A 1 51.67 -21.70 -51.80
CA ARG A 1 51.49 -21.60 -50.33
C ARG A 1 50.07 -21.12 -50.09
N PRO A 2 49.15 -21.89 -49.47
CA PRO A 2 47.79 -21.42 -49.26
C PRO A 2 47.76 -20.44 -48.08
N LEU A 3 46.97 -19.36 -48.21
CA LEU A 3 46.76 -18.37 -47.17
C LEU A 3 45.56 -18.83 -46.31
N PHE A 4 45.80 -19.26 -45.08
CA PHE A 4 44.72 -19.57 -44.15
C PHE A 4 44.17 -18.25 -43.58
N THR A 5 42.94 -17.90 -43.96
CA THR A 5 42.17 -16.82 -43.29
C THR A 5 41.56 -17.40 -42.02
N ALA A 6 42.03 -16.96 -40.85
CA ALA A 6 41.41 -17.31 -39.58
C ALA A 6 40.11 -16.50 -39.40
N ALA A 7 38.96 -17.17 -39.38
CA ALA A 7 37.70 -16.55 -38.99
C ALA A 7 37.75 -16.24 -37.49
N ARG A 8 37.79 -14.96 -37.13
CA ARG A 8 37.71 -14.52 -35.73
C ARG A 8 36.27 -14.67 -35.25
N GLU A 9 36.00 -15.68 -34.43
CA GLU A 9 34.72 -15.85 -33.77
C GLU A 9 34.51 -14.69 -32.78
N VAL A 10 33.64 -13.74 -33.14
CA VAL A 10 33.24 -12.66 -32.23
C VAL A 10 32.14 -13.19 -31.35
N LYS A 11 32.51 -13.66 -30.16
CA LYS A 11 31.55 -14.01 -29.12
C LYS A 11 30.92 -12.71 -28.61
N THR A 12 29.70 -12.42 -29.02
CA THR A 12 28.92 -11.28 -28.51
C THR A 12 28.74 -11.42 -27.00
N VAL A 13 29.49 -10.65 -26.23
CA VAL A 13 29.27 -10.51 -24.80
C VAL A 13 28.07 -9.59 -24.63
N VAL A 14 26.92 -10.17 -24.31
CA VAL A 14 25.74 -9.41 -23.88
C VAL A 14 26.06 -8.87 -22.49
N PRO A 15 26.09 -7.54 -22.27
CA PRO A 15 26.26 -7.02 -20.92
C PRO A 15 25.01 -7.36 -20.11
N VAL A 16 25.13 -8.34 -19.22
CA VAL A 16 24.12 -8.57 -18.18
C VAL A 16 24.29 -7.45 -17.17
N SER A 17 23.35 -6.51 -17.15
CA SER A 17 23.29 -5.49 -16.10
C SER A 17 23.12 -6.19 -14.75
N SER A 18 24.13 -6.11 -13.90
CA SER A 18 24.17 -6.73 -12.57
C SER A 18 23.40 -5.91 -11.52
N VAL A 19 22.36 -5.19 -11.93
CA VAL A 19 21.52 -4.44 -10.98
C VAL A 19 20.62 -5.44 -10.29
N THR A 20 20.90 -5.70 -9.01
CA THR A 20 19.96 -6.40 -8.14
C THR A 20 18.65 -5.61 -8.13
N PRO A 21 17.49 -6.24 -8.42
CA PRO A 21 16.22 -5.55 -8.35
C PRO A 21 15.98 -5.13 -6.90
N VAL A 22 16.12 -3.83 -6.63
CA VAL A 22 15.72 -3.24 -5.36
C VAL A 22 14.20 -3.17 -5.40
N THR A 23 13.53 -4.09 -4.71
CA THR A 23 12.08 -3.96 -4.49
C THR A 23 11.86 -2.70 -3.65
N PRO A 24 11.24 -1.64 -4.20
CA PRO A 24 10.99 -0.43 -3.41
C PRO A 24 10.11 -0.81 -2.22
N PRO A 25 10.38 -0.29 -1.02
CA PRO A 25 9.64 -0.68 0.15
C PRO A 25 8.17 -0.29 -0.03
N ARG A 26 7.26 -1.25 0.19
CA ARG A 26 5.84 -1.05 -0.06
C ARG A 26 5.31 0.03 0.90
N PRO A 27 4.60 1.06 0.40
CA PRO A 27 3.91 2.01 1.26
C PRO A 27 2.92 1.27 2.15
N LEU A 28 3.03 1.46 3.47
CA LEU A 28 2.09 0.89 4.43
C LEU A 28 1.02 1.93 4.71
N ARG A 29 -0.25 1.57 4.50
CA ARG A 29 -1.37 2.41 4.95
C ARG A 29 -1.79 1.94 6.34
N THR A 30 -1.80 2.86 7.30
CA THR A 30 -2.42 2.62 8.60
C THR A 30 -3.91 2.94 8.47
N GLY A 31 -4.76 1.99 8.87
CA GLY A 31 -6.21 2.16 8.88
C GLY A 31 -6.65 3.26 9.86
N GLU A 32 -7.86 3.75 9.66
CA GLU A 32 -8.48 4.68 10.60
C GLU A 32 -8.90 3.97 11.90
N GLN A 33 -8.91 4.72 13.00
CA GLN A 33 -9.52 4.29 14.24
C GLN A 33 -10.86 4.97 14.40
N THR A 34 -11.92 4.20 14.64
CA THR A 34 -13.26 4.70 14.89
C THR A 34 -13.68 4.51 16.34
N ALA A 35 -14.55 5.39 16.83
CA ALA A 35 -15.26 5.22 18.08
C ALA A 35 -16.76 5.05 17.80
N ALA A 36 -17.46 4.40 18.73
CA ALA A 36 -18.89 4.23 18.69
C ALA A 36 -19.52 5.01 19.84
N LEU A 37 -20.60 5.73 19.57
CA LEU A 37 -21.47 6.33 20.57
C LEU A 37 -22.84 5.67 20.50
N TRP A 38 -23.28 5.11 21.62
CA TRP A 38 -24.64 4.60 21.78
C TRP A 38 -25.58 5.71 22.21
N ILE A 39 -26.74 5.78 21.57
CA ILE A 39 -27.79 6.75 21.84
C ILE A 39 -28.98 5.96 22.37
N ALA A 40 -29.33 6.23 23.63
CA ALA A 40 -30.53 5.69 24.27
C ALA A 40 -31.80 6.12 23.53
N PRO A 41 -32.89 5.33 23.60
CA PRO A 41 -34.17 5.79 23.08
C PRO A 41 -34.66 7.02 23.86
N TYR A 42 -35.33 7.94 23.17
CA TYR A 42 -35.87 9.16 23.77
C TYR A 42 -37.12 9.64 23.05
N ILE A 43 -37.87 10.52 23.70
CA ILE A 43 -39.00 11.26 23.12
C ILE A 43 -38.56 12.72 23.01
N ASP A 44 -38.79 13.33 21.85
CA ASP A 44 -38.43 14.74 21.63
C ASP A 44 -39.55 15.71 22.01
N ASN A 45 -39.32 17.01 21.75
CA ASN A 45 -40.29 18.06 22.07
C ASN A 45 -41.55 18.02 21.20
N GLN A 46 -41.60 17.17 20.19
CA GLN A 46 -42.74 16.97 19.31
C GLN A 46 -43.48 15.66 19.62
N ASP A 47 -43.17 15.03 20.75
CA ASP A 47 -43.72 13.73 21.18
C ASP A 47 -43.39 12.58 20.22
N VAL A 48 -42.30 12.70 19.45
CA VAL A 48 -41.84 11.65 18.54
C VAL A 48 -40.89 10.71 19.27
N TYR A 49 -41.18 9.41 19.20
CA TYR A 49 -40.31 8.36 19.73
C TYR A 49 -39.13 8.08 18.78
N HIS A 50 -37.91 8.20 19.30
CA HIS A 50 -36.67 7.87 18.60
C HIS A 50 -36.15 6.51 19.09
N GLN A 51 -35.94 5.60 18.13
CA GLN A 51 -35.39 4.26 18.39
C GLN A 51 -33.94 4.34 18.88
N PRO A 52 -33.45 3.37 19.66
CA PRO A 52 -32.04 3.31 20.03
C PRO A 52 -31.16 3.18 18.78
N SER A 53 -30.01 3.84 18.79
CA SER A 53 -29.07 3.80 17.66
C SER A 53 -27.62 3.92 18.11
N SER A 54 -26.71 3.62 17.19
CA SER A 54 -25.27 3.82 17.38
C SER A 54 -24.72 4.62 16.21
N VAL A 55 -23.90 5.62 16.52
CA VAL A 55 -23.16 6.40 15.52
C VAL A 55 -21.67 6.07 15.62
N PHE A 56 -21.01 6.02 14.47
CA PHE A 56 -19.57 5.76 14.37
C PHE A 56 -18.88 6.98 13.79
N PHE A 57 -17.74 7.35 14.35
CA PHE A 57 -16.93 8.46 13.86
C PHE A 57 -15.45 8.15 13.94
N VAL A 58 -14.69 8.71 13.01
CA VAL A 58 -13.23 8.56 12.95
C VAL A 58 -12.61 9.41 14.06
N ILE A 59 -11.87 8.77 14.97
CA ILE A 59 -11.11 9.44 16.04
C ILE A 59 -9.62 9.54 15.71
N LYS A 60 -9.12 8.68 14.81
CA LYS A 60 -7.81 8.85 14.19
C LYS A 60 -7.93 8.61 12.69
N PRO A 61 -7.59 9.60 11.85
CA PRO A 61 -7.66 9.43 10.41
C PRO A 61 -6.65 8.40 9.91
N SER A 62 -6.97 7.74 8.80
CA SER A 62 -6.01 6.89 8.10
C SER A 62 -4.83 7.72 7.60
N ALA A 63 -3.63 7.15 7.63
CA ALA A 63 -2.43 7.82 7.14
C ALA A 63 -1.52 6.85 6.38
N TRP A 64 -0.75 7.39 5.45
CA TRP A 64 0.37 6.68 4.86
C TRP A 64 1.53 6.68 5.86
N GLY A 65 2.01 5.49 6.20
CA GLY A 65 3.18 5.28 7.05
C GLY A 65 4.47 5.30 6.22
N LYS A 66 5.60 5.36 6.92
CA LYS A 66 6.91 5.16 6.30
C LYS A 66 6.99 3.74 5.73
N PRO A 67 7.52 3.55 4.51
CA PRO A 67 7.76 2.22 3.99
C PRO A 67 8.64 1.40 4.94
N ARG A 68 8.28 0.14 5.21
CA ARG A 68 9.13 -0.74 6.01
C ARG A 68 10.37 -1.08 5.19
N ILE A 69 11.54 -0.73 5.71
CA ILE A 69 12.83 -1.20 5.20
C ILE A 69 13.06 -2.54 5.91
N ASN A 70 13.06 -3.64 5.15
CA ASN A 70 13.38 -4.97 5.68
C ASN A 70 14.89 -5.16 5.74
#